data_AF-A0A525VZN6-F1
#
_entry.id   AF-A0A525VZN6-F1
#
_cell.length_a   1.000
_cell.length_b   1.000
_cell.length_c   1.000
_cell.angle_alpha   90.00
_cell.angle_beta   90.00
_cell.angle_gamma   90.00
#
_symmetry.space_group_name_H-M   'P 1'
#
loop_
_entity.id
_entity.type
_entity.pdbx_description
1 polymer ?
#
loop_
_entity_poly.entity_id
_entity_poly.type
_entity_poly.pdbx_seq_one_letter_code
_entity_poly.pdbx_strand_id
1 'polypeptide(L)' 'MTTNLTPKEKQDRYHRRLRRKGLRPIQIWAPDTRTEGFASECRRQARLTAHSAQENPTLDFISEIADWDSA' A
#
# COMPACT_ATOMS: atom_id res chain seq x y z
N MET A 1 14.73 27.09 -20.31
CA MET A 1 13.47 26.48 -20.78
C MET A 1 13.10 25.36 -19.83
N THR A 2 12.13 25.58 -18.95
CA THR A 2 11.61 24.53 -18.04
C THR A 2 10.65 23.65 -18.84
N THR A 3 11.09 22.45 -19.21
CA THR A 3 10.25 21.46 -19.89
C THR A 3 9.25 20.88 -18.90
N ASN A 4 7.97 21.22 -19.07
CA ASN A 4 6.89 20.61 -18.30
C ASN A 4 6.66 19.18 -18.82
N LEU A 5 7.04 18.19 -18.01
CA LEU A 5 6.76 16.79 -18.30
C LEU A 5 5.27 16.50 -18.22
N THR A 6 4.78 15.70 -19.17
CA THR A 6 3.44 15.12 -19.14
C THR A 6 3.28 14.14 -17.96
N PRO A 7 2.05 13.83 -17.51
CA PRO A 7 1.81 12.82 -16.47
C PRO A 7 2.44 11.45 -16.78
N LYS A 8 2.39 11.01 -18.04
CA LYS A 8 2.99 9.76 -18.50
C LYS A 8 4.51 9.77 -18.34
N GLU A 9 5.18 10.84 -18.76
CA GLU A 9 6.63 10.96 -18.64
C GLU A 9 7.09 11.02 -17.17
N LYS A 10 6.29 11.66 -16.29
CA LYS A 10 6.52 11.65 -14.84
C LYS A 10 6.42 10.24 -14.27
N GLN A 11 5.38 9.49 -14.65
CA GLN A 11 5.17 8.10 -14.22
C GLN A 11 6.30 7.18 -14.70
N ASP A 12 6.71 7.29 -15.97
CA ASP A 12 7.80 6.51 -16.54
C ASP A 12 9.13 6.81 -15.84
N ARG A 13 9.41 8.10 -15.57
CA ARG A 13 10.60 8.50 -14.80
C ARG A 13 10.58 7.91 -13.39
N TYR A 14 9.44 7.94 -12.72
CA TYR A 14 9.27 7.35 -11.39
C TYR A 14 9.50 5.84 -11.40
N HIS A 15 8.85 5.10 -12.31
CA HIS A 15 9.02 3.65 -12.44
C HIS A 15 10.46 3.28 -12.80
N ARG A 16 11.14 4.01 -13.69
CA ARG A 16 12.57 3.78 -13.99
C ARG A 16 13.44 3.91 -12.75
N ARG A 17 13.19 4.92 -11.90
CA ARG A 17 13.92 5.09 -10.63
C ARG A 17 13.70 3.91 -9.69
N LEU A 18 12.47 3.43 -9.53
CA LEU A 18 12.16 2.28 -8.68
C LEU A 18 12.77 0.98 -9.22
N ARG A 19 12.71 0.74 -10.53
CA ARG A 19 13.32 -0.43 -11.17
C ARG A 19 14.84 -0.49 -10.94
N ARG A 20 15.54 0.66 -10.99
CA ARG A 20 16.98 0.72 -10.66
C ARG A 20 17.28 0.38 -9.19
N LYS A 21 16.31 0.54 -8.29
CA LYS A 21 16.40 0.08 -6.89
C LYS A 21 16.01 -1.40 -6.72
N GLY A 22 15.82 -2.14 -7.81
CA GLY A 22 15.40 -3.55 -7.76
C GLY A 22 13.90 -3.77 -7.52
N LEU A 23 13.09 -2.71 -7.49
CA LEU A 23 11.65 -2.81 -7.23
C LEU A 23 10.86 -3.10 -8.51
N ARG A 24 9.85 -3.96 -8.43
CA ARG A 24 8.91 -4.26 -9.52
C ARG A 24 7.54 -3.65 -9.21
N PRO A 25 6.93 -2.90 -10.14
CA PRO A 25 5.55 -2.45 -9.95
C PRO A 25 4.61 -3.67 -9.98
N ILE A 26 3.69 -3.73 -9.02
CA ILE A 26 2.56 -4.66 -9.04
C ILE A 26 1.27 -3.85 -9.20
N GLN A 27 0.37 -4.33 -10.06
CA GLN A 27 -0.95 -3.75 -10.23
C GLN A 27 -1.96 -4.68 -9.59
N ILE A 28 -2.63 -4.18 -8.56
CA ILE A 28 -3.72 -4.88 -7.88
C ILE A 28 -5.00 -4.07 -8.05
N TRP A 29 -6.12 -4.77 -8.16
CA TRP A 29 -7.43 -4.16 -8.10
C TRP A 29 -7.86 -4.09 -6.63
N ALA A 30 -8.21 -2.89 -6.17
CA ALA A 30 -8.76 -2.65 -4.84
C ALA A 30 -10.22 -2.19 -4.98
N PRO A 31 -11.06 -2.38 -3.94
CA PRO A 31 -12.41 -1.81 -3.93
C PRO A 31 -12.40 -0.29 -4.11
N ASP A 32 -13.39 0.28 -4.81
CA ASP A 32 -13.55 1.73 -4.92
C ASP A 32 -13.93 2.30 -3.54
N THR A 33 -13.02 3.08 -2.96
CA THR A 33 -13.16 3.62 -1.60
C THR A 33 -14.23 4.71 -1.50
N ARG A 34 -14.75 5.18 -2.64
CA ARG A 34 -15.81 6.19 -2.73
C ARG A 34 -17.20 5.59 -2.82
N THR A 35 -17.32 4.28 -3.00
CA THR A 35 -18.62 3.60 -3.05
C THR A 35 -19.32 3.72 -1.70
N GLU A 36 -20.63 3.97 -1.74
CA GLU A 36 -21.45 3.97 -0.53
C GLU A 36 -21.31 2.63 0.20
N GLY A 37 -21.10 2.67 1.52
CA GLY A 37 -20.91 1.49 2.34
C GLY A 37 -19.46 1.00 2.47
N PHE A 38 -18.49 1.51 1.70
CA PHE A 38 -17.08 1.13 1.86
C PHE A 38 -16.59 1.34 3.30
N ALA A 39 -16.88 2.51 3.89
CA ALA A 39 -16.52 2.79 5.28
C ALA A 39 -17.19 1.85 6.29
N SER A 40 -18.43 1.41 6.03
CA SER A 40 -19.14 0.45 6.88
C SER A 40 -18.51 -0.94 6.78
N GLU A 41 -18.13 -1.36 5.58
CA GLU A 41 -17.44 -2.63 5.36
C GLU A 41 -16.04 -2.64 5.99
N CYS A 42 -15.27 -1.55 5.87
CA CYS A 42 -14.00 -1.41 6.57
C CYS A 42 -14.16 -1.58 8.08
N ARG A 43 -15.18 -0.95 8.69
CA ARG A 43 -15.46 -1.11 10.13
C ARG A 43 -15.84 -2.55 10.48
N ARG A 44 -16.65 -3.20 9.64
CA ARG A 44 -17.06 -4.60 9.86
C ARG A 44 -15.84 -5.53 9.82
N GLN A 45 -15.00 -5.41 8.80
CA GLN A 45 -13.80 -6.23 8.65
C GLN A 45 -12.78 -5.96 9.76
N ALA A 46 -12.51 -4.70 10.10
CA ALA A 46 -11.59 -4.36 11.18
C ALA A 46 -12.00 -5.00 12.52
N ARG A 47 -13.30 -5.03 12.84
CA ARG A 47 -13.80 -5.72 14.04
C ARG A 47 -13.59 -7.23 13.98
N LEU A 48 -13.86 -7.86 12.82
CA LEU A 48 -13.64 -9.30 12.67
C LEU A 48 -12.16 -9.66 12.86
N THR A 49 -11.27 -8.87 12.27
CA THR A 49 -9.83 -9.02 12.42
C THR A 49 -9.38 -8.81 13.86
N ALA A 50 -9.85 -7.76 14.55
CA ALA A 50 -9.51 -7.50 15.96
C ALA A 50 -9.96 -8.61 16.93
N HIS A 51 -10.98 -9.41 16.56
CA HIS A 51 -11.44 -10.55 17.35
C HIS A 51 -10.83 -11.89 16.89
N SER A 52 -9.93 -11.87 15.92
CA SER A 52 -9.23 -13.05 15.42
C SER A 52 -8.17 -13.50 16.40
N ALA A 53 -8.06 -14.82 16.63
CA ALA A 53 -6.97 -15.39 17.42
C ALA A 53 -5.59 -15.13 16.80
N GLN A 54 -5.55 -14.89 15.49
CA GLN A 54 -4.34 -14.63 14.72
C GLN A 54 -3.90 -13.17 14.76
N GLU A 55 -4.70 -12.24 15.29
CA GLU A 55 -4.39 -10.80 15.20
C GLU A 55 -3.06 -10.46 15.87
N ASN A 56 -2.94 -10.75 17.18
CA ASN A 56 -1.71 -10.44 17.92
C ASN A 56 -0.49 -11.17 17.35
N PRO A 57 -0.50 -12.50 17.11
CA PRO A 57 0.63 -13.18 16.50
C PRO A 57 1.04 -12.62 15.13
N THR A 58 0.07 -12.18 14.32
CA THR A 58 0.36 -11.61 13.00
C THR A 58 1.01 -10.24 13.13
N LEU A 59 0.49 -9.38 14.01
CA LEU A 59 1.08 -8.06 14.26
C LEU A 59 2.47 -8.16 14.88
N ASP A 60 2.68 -9.09 15.82
CA ASP A 60 3.98 -9.36 16.44
C ASP A 60 5.00 -9.80 15.38
N PHE A 61 4.62 -10.76 14.52
CA PHE A 61 5.47 -11.22 13.42
C PHE A 61 5.81 -10.07 12.45
N ILE A 62 4.81 -9.29 12.03
CA ILE A 62 5.03 -8.14 11.14
C ILE A 62 5.99 -7.14 11.79
N SER A 63 5.80 -6.85 13.08
CA SER A 63 6.67 -5.94 13.82
C SER A 63 8.12 -6.46 13.92
N GLU A 64 8.31 -7.78 14.06
CA GLU A 64 9.62 -8.41 14.12
C GLU A 64 10.38 -8.30 12.78
N ILE A 65 9.69 -8.50 11.65
CA ILE A 65 10.34 -8.52 10.32
C ILE A 65 10.35 -7.16 9.61
N ALA A 66 9.60 -6.20 10.11
CA ALA A 66 9.48 -4.90 9.47
C ALA A 66 10.81 -4.15 9.54
N ASP A 67 11.34 -3.82 8.38
CA ASP A 67 12.45 -2.88 8.21
C ASP A 67 11.91 -1.46 8.38
N TRP A 68 11.53 -1.12 9.61
CA TRP A 68 11.28 0.27 9.98
C TRP A 68 12.62 0.99 9.88
N ASP A 69 12.74 1.98 8.99
CA ASP A 69 13.90 2.88 8.96
C ASP A 69 14.22 3.27 10.40
N SER A 70 15.31 2.74 10.94
CA SER A 70 15.80 3.10 12.26
C SER A 70 16.34 4.52 12.11
N ALA A 71 15.52 5.49 12.51
CA ALA A 71 15.91 6.90 12.51
C ALA A 71 17.20 7.14 13.28
#